data_AF-A0A3M2FL76-F1
#
_entry.id   AF-A0A3M2FL76-F1
#
_cell.length_a   1.000
_cell.length_b   1.000
_cell.length_c   1.000
_cell.angle_alpha   90.00
_cell.angle_beta   90.00
_cell.angle_gamma   90.00
#
_symmetry.space_group_name_H-M   'P 1'
#
loop_
_entity.id
_entity.type
_entity.pdbx_description
1 polymer ?
#
loop_
_entity_poly.entity_id
_entity_poly.type
_entity_poly.pdbx_seq_one_letter_code
_entity_poly.pdbx_strand_id
1 'polypeptide(L)'
;MIRYGLGVMLAGWLLPVAGLRAQAPAWSVEPARFQVSMSLTGVVEQSGRRLGAPGDLLAAFVGDELRGVAGPVTVGGDALFFLTVYADADGETVTFRFYEAATGLIHAVAETQVFETNAVRGLVSSPLVWTAGAASGPGWQVDPAAFAGSMTVTGTFALEGQPPGNGALVAAFAGDEVRGVAGPVD
;
A
#
# COMPACT_ATOMS: atom_id res chain seq x y z
N MET A 1 58.86 -4.23 42.64
CA MET A 1 58.39 -5.10 41.56
C MET A 1 56.96 -4.68 41.20
N ILE A 2 56.61 -4.72 39.92
CA ILE A 2 55.73 -3.75 39.23
C ILE A 2 54.22 -4.03 39.43
N ARG A 3 53.42 -2.94 39.50
CA ARG A 3 51.94 -2.95 39.45
C ARG A 3 51.45 -2.91 37.99
N TYR A 4 50.40 -3.66 37.64
CA TYR A 4 49.53 -3.35 36.50
C TYR A 4 48.07 -3.63 36.85
N GLY A 5 47.24 -2.58 36.75
CA GLY A 5 45.78 -2.68 36.78
C GLY A 5 45.26 -2.96 35.37
N LEU A 6 44.25 -3.82 35.28
CA LEU A 6 43.58 -4.14 34.02
C LEU A 6 42.28 -3.34 33.96
N GLY A 7 42.27 -2.29 33.13
CA GLY A 7 41.06 -1.57 32.75
C GLY A 7 40.30 -2.37 31.70
N VAL A 8 39.02 -2.64 31.95
CA VAL A 8 38.11 -3.15 30.92
C VAL A 8 37.39 -1.96 30.29
N MET A 9 37.74 -1.67 29.04
CA MET A 9 37.02 -0.71 28.19
C MET A 9 35.68 -1.33 27.79
N LEU A 10 34.57 -0.70 28.18
CA LEU A 10 33.26 -0.97 27.59
C LEU A 10 33.23 -0.35 26.19
N ALA A 11 33.59 -1.14 25.18
CA ALA A 11 33.29 -0.79 23.79
C ALA A 11 31.78 -0.97 23.58
N GLY A 12 31.03 0.12 23.75
CA GLY A 12 29.63 0.19 23.35
C GLY A 12 29.53 0.02 21.84
N TRP A 13 29.07 -1.15 21.40
CA TRP A 13 28.62 -1.32 20.03
C TRP A 13 27.30 -0.56 19.91
N LEU A 14 27.34 0.63 19.30
CA LEU A 14 26.14 1.15 18.64
C LEU A 14 25.79 0.14 17.55
N LEU A 15 24.77 -0.69 17.80
CA LEU A 15 24.06 -1.31 16.69
C LEU A 15 23.55 -0.14 15.83
N PRO A 16 23.86 -0.09 14.52
CA PRO A 16 23.08 0.77 13.66
C PRO A 16 21.64 0.28 13.82
N VAL A 17 20.75 1.16 14.30
CA VAL A 17 19.32 0.95 14.10
C VAL A 17 19.16 0.94 12.59
N ALA A 18 19.11 -0.25 12.00
CA ALA A 18 18.65 -0.41 10.64
C ALA A 18 17.21 0.11 10.66
N GLY A 19 17.02 1.36 10.21
CA GLY A 19 15.68 1.91 10.12
C GLY A 19 14.83 0.94 9.31
N LEU A 20 13.67 0.55 9.86
CA LEU A 20 12.65 -0.16 9.10
C LEU A 20 12.39 0.68 7.85
N ARG A 21 12.98 0.29 6.73
CA ARG A 21 12.63 0.88 5.45
C ARG A 21 11.36 0.19 5.02
N ALA A 22 10.28 0.95 4.92
CA ALA A 22 9.08 0.49 4.26
C ALA A 22 9.50 -0.05 2.88
N GLN A 23 9.30 -1.34 2.67
CA GLN A 23 9.57 -1.97 1.37
C GLN A 23 8.46 -1.53 0.42
N ALA A 24 8.84 -1.07 -0.78
CA ALA A 24 7.85 -0.81 -1.83
C ALA A 24 7.01 -2.07 -2.07
N PRO A 25 5.68 -1.94 -2.25
CA PRO A 25 4.82 -3.09 -2.40
C PRO A 25 5.24 -3.89 -3.63
N ALA A 26 5.24 -5.23 -3.50
CA ALA A 26 5.54 -6.15 -4.59
C ALA A 26 4.35 -6.29 -5.56
N TRP A 27 3.63 -5.19 -5.83
CA TRP A 27 2.46 -5.20 -6.69
C TRP A 27 2.87 -5.49 -8.13
N SER A 28 2.43 -6.65 -8.63
CA SER A 28 2.63 -7.10 -9.99
C SER A 28 1.41 -7.90 -10.41
N VAL A 29 0.91 -7.63 -11.62
CA VAL A 29 -0.23 -8.34 -12.20
C VAL A 29 0.28 -9.19 -13.34
N GLU A 30 -0.19 -10.43 -13.42
CA GLU A 30 0.01 -11.31 -14.57
C GLU A 30 -1.23 -11.26 -15.46
N PRO A 31 -1.22 -10.51 -16.58
CA PRO A 31 -2.40 -10.32 -17.41
C PRO A 31 -2.98 -11.62 -17.97
N ALA A 32 -2.13 -12.63 -18.20
CA ALA A 32 -2.55 -13.91 -18.78
C ALA A 32 -3.50 -14.72 -17.87
N ARG A 33 -3.67 -14.32 -16.61
CA ARG A 33 -4.62 -14.94 -15.67
C ARG A 33 -6.06 -14.50 -15.88
N PHE A 34 -6.30 -13.49 -16.71
CA PHE A 34 -7.60 -12.84 -16.86
C PHE A 34 -8.05 -12.78 -18.32
N GLN A 35 -9.36 -12.71 -18.55
CA GLN A 35 -9.93 -12.76 -19.89
C GLN A 35 -10.20 -11.39 -20.51
N VAL A 36 -10.49 -10.39 -19.68
CA VAL A 36 -10.94 -9.06 -20.12
C VAL A 36 -10.21 -7.95 -19.36
N SER A 37 -10.26 -6.74 -19.91
CA SER A 37 -9.62 -5.57 -19.29
C SER A 37 -10.44 -4.30 -19.46
N MET A 38 -10.22 -3.33 -18.58
CA MET A 38 -10.68 -1.94 -18.72
C MET A 38 -9.52 -0.98 -18.50
N SER A 39 -9.61 0.22 -19.06
CA SER A 39 -8.58 1.27 -18.94
C SER A 39 -9.12 2.51 -18.24
N LEU A 40 -8.37 2.97 -17.25
CA LEU A 40 -8.69 4.15 -16.46
C LEU A 40 -7.56 5.18 -16.63
N THR A 41 -7.93 6.44 -16.87
CA THR A 41 -7.00 7.57 -16.85
C THR A 41 -7.42 8.53 -15.75
N GLY A 42 -6.54 8.78 -14.80
CA GLY A 42 -6.87 9.64 -13.67
C GLY A 42 -5.66 10.26 -12.98
N VAL A 43 -5.96 10.93 -11.88
CA VAL A 43 -5.05 11.69 -11.04
C VAL A 43 -5.36 11.33 -9.59
N VAL A 44 -4.33 11.29 -8.75
CA VAL A 44 -4.49 11.06 -7.32
C VAL A 44 -4.34 12.39 -6.58
N GLU A 45 -5.21 12.66 -5.61
CA GLU A 45 -5.16 13.84 -4.76
C GLU A 45 -5.27 13.49 -3.29
N GLN A 46 -4.65 14.32 -2.46
CA GLN A 46 -4.86 14.31 -1.02
C GLN A 46 -4.96 15.75 -0.53
N SER A 47 -6.05 16.08 0.16
CA SER A 47 -6.30 17.42 0.71
C SER A 47 -6.15 18.55 -0.32
N GLY A 48 -6.58 18.31 -1.57
CA GLY A 48 -6.50 19.29 -2.67
C GLY A 48 -5.13 19.42 -3.34
N ARG A 49 -4.16 18.58 -2.97
CA ARG A 49 -2.83 18.51 -3.61
C ARG A 49 -2.75 17.26 -4.50
N ARG A 50 -2.30 17.44 -5.75
CA ARG A 50 -1.98 16.34 -6.66
C ARG A 50 -0.77 15.53 -6.16
N LEU A 51 -0.91 14.22 -6.16
CA LEU A 51 0.14 13.24 -5.87
C LEU A 51 0.63 12.59 -7.18
N GLY A 52 1.74 11.85 -7.12
CA GLY A 52 2.36 11.22 -8.29
C GLY A 52 3.83 11.57 -8.46
N ALA A 53 4.58 11.55 -7.36
CA ALA A 53 6.03 11.62 -7.41
C ALA A 53 6.62 10.34 -8.06
N PRO A 54 7.83 10.39 -8.63
CA PRO A 54 8.49 9.20 -9.15
C PRO A 54 8.57 8.10 -8.08
N GLY A 55 8.08 6.91 -8.41
CA GLY A 55 8.01 5.75 -7.51
C GLY A 55 6.65 5.54 -6.84
N ASP A 56 5.76 6.53 -6.85
CA ASP A 56 4.38 6.34 -6.39
C ASP A 56 3.65 5.32 -7.28
N LEU A 57 2.69 4.60 -6.71
CA LEU A 57 1.91 3.59 -7.44
C LEU A 57 0.43 3.70 -7.12
N LEU A 58 -0.41 3.55 -8.13
CA LEU A 58 -1.85 3.35 -7.98
C LEU A 58 -2.18 1.91 -8.35
N ALA A 59 -2.86 1.20 -7.46
CA ALA A 59 -3.24 -0.20 -7.64
C ALA A 59 -4.76 -0.39 -7.55
N ALA A 60 -5.29 -1.25 -8.41
CA ALA A 60 -6.70 -1.67 -8.44
C ALA A 60 -6.84 -3.08 -7.88
N PHE A 61 -7.90 -3.30 -7.10
CA PHE A 61 -8.21 -4.58 -6.45
C PHE A 61 -9.67 -4.95 -6.63
N VAL A 62 -9.95 -6.24 -6.78
CA VAL A 62 -11.29 -6.82 -6.56
C VAL A 62 -11.21 -7.71 -5.33
N GLY A 63 -11.89 -7.31 -4.26
CA GLY A 63 -11.62 -7.87 -2.93
C GLY A 63 -10.15 -7.64 -2.54
N ASP A 64 -9.41 -8.73 -2.34
CA ASP A 64 -7.98 -8.69 -2.03
C ASP A 64 -7.07 -9.01 -3.22
N GLU A 65 -7.62 -9.36 -4.38
CA GLU A 65 -6.82 -9.69 -5.56
C GLU A 65 -6.40 -8.44 -6.32
N LEU A 66 -5.10 -8.27 -6.54
CA LEU A 66 -4.55 -7.19 -7.35
C LEU A 66 -4.91 -7.41 -8.83
N ARG A 67 -5.64 -6.46 -9.40
CA ARG A 67 -6.15 -6.50 -10.78
C ARG A 67 -5.53 -5.44 -11.70
N GLY A 68 -4.77 -4.50 -11.17
CA GLY A 68 -4.04 -3.51 -11.97
C GLY A 68 -3.04 -2.74 -11.13
N VAL A 69 -1.95 -2.27 -11.72
CA VAL A 69 -1.00 -1.35 -11.08
C VAL A 69 -0.39 -0.41 -12.11
N ALA A 70 -0.24 0.86 -11.76
CA ALA A 70 0.36 1.88 -12.61
C ALA A 70 1.16 2.89 -11.79
N GLY A 71 2.27 3.37 -12.35
CA GLY A 71 2.99 4.54 -11.86
C GLY A 71 2.52 5.83 -12.54
N PRO A 72 2.91 7.01 -12.00
CA PRO A 72 2.58 8.29 -12.60
C PRO A 72 3.36 8.54 -13.89
N VAL A 73 2.72 9.21 -14.84
CA VAL A 73 3.29 9.72 -16.08
C VAL A 73 2.98 11.20 -16.17
N THR A 74 4.02 12.03 -16.27
CA THR A 74 3.83 13.48 -16.36
C THR A 74 3.37 13.89 -17.76
N VAL A 75 2.19 14.51 -17.85
CA VAL A 75 1.63 15.04 -19.09
C VAL A 75 1.16 16.46 -18.83
N GLY A 76 1.71 17.44 -19.58
CA GLY A 76 1.31 18.84 -19.43
C GLY A 76 1.62 19.48 -18.07
N GLY A 77 2.48 18.86 -17.26
CA GLY A 77 2.80 19.30 -15.89
C GLY A 77 2.04 18.54 -14.80
N ASP A 78 1.02 17.77 -15.15
CA ASP A 78 0.26 16.95 -14.21
C ASP A 78 0.73 15.49 -14.22
N ALA A 79 0.71 14.84 -13.06
CA ALA A 79 1.00 13.42 -12.91
C ALA A 79 -0.27 12.59 -13.15
N LEU A 80 -0.36 11.93 -14.30
CA LEU A 80 -1.47 11.06 -14.68
C LEU A 80 -1.15 9.59 -14.42
N PHE A 81 -2.15 8.84 -14.00
CA PHE A 81 -2.10 7.38 -13.88
C PHE A 81 -2.93 6.76 -15.01
N PHE A 82 -2.25 6.00 -15.85
CA PHE A 82 -2.85 5.20 -16.93
C PHE A 82 -2.93 3.75 -16.45
N LEU A 83 -4.06 3.41 -15.85
CA LEU A 83 -4.26 2.15 -15.15
C LEU A 83 -5.09 1.18 -16.00
N THR A 84 -4.50 0.03 -16.35
CA THR A 84 -5.24 -1.10 -16.89
C THR A 84 -5.65 -2.03 -15.76
N VAL A 85 -6.94 -2.37 -15.71
CA VAL A 85 -7.50 -3.30 -14.73
C VAL A 85 -7.97 -4.55 -15.48
N TYR A 86 -7.69 -5.73 -14.94
CA TYR A 86 -8.01 -7.03 -15.52
C TYR A 86 -9.09 -7.76 -14.72
N ALA A 87 -9.95 -8.51 -15.41
CA ALA A 87 -10.99 -9.32 -14.78
C ALA A 87 -11.40 -10.51 -15.68
N ASP A 88 -12.29 -11.34 -15.16
CA ASP A 88 -12.89 -12.46 -15.92
C ASP A 88 -14.31 -12.15 -16.38
N ALA A 89 -15.00 -11.22 -15.72
CA ALA A 89 -16.36 -10.82 -16.06
C ALA A 89 -16.67 -9.35 -15.70
N ASP A 90 -17.81 -8.87 -16.20
CA ASP A 90 -18.35 -7.56 -15.85
C ASP A 90 -19.00 -7.56 -14.47
N GLY A 91 -19.13 -6.37 -13.89
CA GLY A 91 -19.90 -6.15 -12.66
C GLY A 91 -19.10 -6.32 -11.36
N GLU A 92 -17.82 -6.67 -11.44
CA GLU A 92 -16.93 -6.71 -10.28
C GLU A 92 -16.68 -5.29 -9.74
N THR A 93 -16.77 -5.10 -8.42
CA THR A 93 -16.43 -3.83 -7.77
C THR A 93 -14.93 -3.71 -7.61
N VAL A 94 -14.35 -2.72 -8.27
CA VAL A 94 -12.92 -2.37 -8.20
C VAL A 94 -12.71 -1.29 -7.14
N THR A 95 -11.80 -1.57 -6.22
CA THR A 95 -11.30 -0.64 -5.20
C THR A 95 -9.87 -0.26 -5.51
N PHE A 96 -9.38 0.86 -4.96
CA PHE A 96 -8.04 1.36 -5.24
C PHE A 96 -7.23 1.57 -3.96
N ARG A 97 -5.91 1.41 -4.09
CA ARG A 97 -4.93 1.75 -3.06
C ARG A 97 -3.81 2.54 -3.70
N PHE A 98 -3.33 3.57 -3.01
CA PHE A 98 -2.26 4.43 -3.48
C PHE A 98 -1.02 4.27 -2.59
N TYR A 99 0.12 3.95 -3.16
CA TYR A 99 1.40 3.88 -2.47
C TYR A 99 2.19 5.17 -2.72
N GLU A 100 2.58 5.84 -1.63
CA GLU A 100 3.45 7.02 -1.67
C GLU A 100 4.90 6.59 -1.39
N ALA A 101 5.78 6.67 -2.39
CA ALA A 101 7.15 6.18 -2.27
C ALA A 101 8.00 6.98 -1.29
N ALA A 102 7.69 8.27 -1.13
CA ALA A 102 8.43 9.16 -0.23
C ALA A 102 8.30 8.74 1.24
N THR A 103 7.11 8.27 1.63
CA THR A 103 6.79 7.89 3.02
C THR A 103 6.74 6.37 3.20
N GLY A 104 6.61 5.62 2.11
CA GLY A 104 6.40 4.18 2.12
C GLY A 104 5.01 3.79 2.63
N LEU A 105 4.08 4.74 2.71
CA LEU A 105 2.73 4.52 3.21
C LEU A 105 1.80 4.09 2.07
N ILE A 106 0.80 3.29 2.43
CA ILE A 106 -0.31 2.96 1.52
C ILE A 106 -1.56 3.67 2.00
N HIS A 107 -2.20 4.41 1.12
CA HIS A 107 -3.44 5.13 1.36
C HIS A 107 -4.61 4.37 0.75
N ALA A 108 -5.69 4.23 1.51
CA ALA A 108 -6.97 3.81 0.94
C ALA A 108 -7.49 4.91 0.02
N VAL A 109 -8.12 4.52 -1.09
CA VAL A 109 -8.78 5.44 -2.01
C VAL A 109 -10.29 5.24 -1.87
N ALA A 110 -11.03 6.35 -1.72
CA ALA A 110 -12.46 6.29 -1.39
C ALA A 110 -13.33 5.88 -2.60
N GLU A 111 -12.91 6.27 -3.80
CA GLU A 111 -13.65 6.01 -5.01
C GLU A 111 -13.56 4.53 -5.42
N THR A 112 -14.62 4.05 -6.04
CA THR A 112 -14.69 2.69 -6.59
C THR A 112 -15.16 2.77 -8.04
N GLN A 113 -14.92 1.70 -8.80
CA GLN A 113 -15.39 1.57 -10.16
C GLN A 113 -16.02 0.21 -10.36
N VAL A 114 -17.17 0.14 -11.02
CA VAL A 114 -17.71 -1.13 -11.52
C VAL A 114 -16.93 -1.50 -12.77
N PHE A 115 -16.39 -2.72 -12.80
CA PHE A 115 -15.67 -3.25 -13.95
C PHE A 115 -16.63 -3.47 -15.14
N GLU A 116 -16.23 -2.99 -16.30
CA GLU A 116 -16.91 -3.20 -17.58
C GLU A 116 -15.88 -3.53 -18.66
N THR A 117 -16.10 -4.62 -19.38
CA THR A 117 -15.21 -5.14 -20.42
C THR A 117 -14.95 -4.11 -21.50
N ASN A 118 -13.67 -3.87 -21.77
CA ASN A 118 -13.14 -2.89 -22.73
C ASN A 118 -13.55 -1.44 -22.44
N ALA A 119 -14.06 -1.14 -21.24
CA ALA A 119 -14.40 0.22 -20.89
C ALA A 119 -13.15 1.10 -20.84
N VAL A 120 -13.30 2.34 -21.30
CA VAL A 120 -12.32 3.41 -21.14
C VAL A 120 -12.97 4.48 -20.29
N ARG A 121 -12.37 4.84 -19.16
CA ARG A 121 -12.88 5.85 -18.23
C ARG A 121 -11.82 6.89 -17.93
N GLY A 122 -12.24 8.16 -17.90
CA GLY A 122 -11.34 9.30 -17.79
C GLY A 122 -10.59 9.57 -19.09
N LEU A 123 -10.11 10.80 -19.22
CA LEU A 123 -9.33 11.29 -20.36
C LEU A 123 -8.16 12.12 -19.85
N VAL A 124 -7.13 12.33 -20.66
CA VAL A 124 -6.04 13.27 -20.33
C VAL A 124 -6.58 14.69 -20.05
N SER A 125 -7.58 15.14 -20.82
CA SER A 125 -8.20 16.46 -20.65
C SER A 125 -9.26 16.52 -19.55
N SER A 126 -9.74 15.37 -19.07
CA SER A 126 -10.75 15.26 -18.02
C SER A 126 -10.52 13.95 -17.26
N PRO A 127 -9.48 13.90 -16.42
CA PRO A 127 -9.08 12.68 -15.74
C PRO A 127 -10.05 12.33 -14.61
N LEU A 128 -10.15 11.04 -14.27
CA LEU A 128 -10.78 10.62 -13.02
C LEU A 128 -9.98 11.18 -11.83
N VAL A 129 -10.66 11.52 -10.74
CA VAL A 129 -10.01 12.00 -9.52
C VAL A 129 -10.15 10.92 -8.45
N TRP A 130 -9.02 10.42 -7.96
CA TRP A 130 -8.93 9.52 -6.83
C TRP A 130 -8.43 10.25 -5.59
N THR A 131 -9.19 10.18 -4.51
CA THR A 131 -8.86 10.83 -3.24
C THR A 131 -8.16 9.85 -2.32
N ALA A 132 -6.85 10.02 -2.14
CA ALA A 132 -6.06 9.27 -1.17
C ALA A 132 -6.44 9.69 0.26
N GLY A 133 -7.01 8.76 1.00
CA GLY A 133 -7.43 8.92 2.39
C GLY A 133 -6.27 8.79 3.38
N ALA A 134 -6.61 8.47 4.62
CA ALA A 134 -5.64 8.25 5.68
C ALA A 134 -4.66 7.12 5.29
N ALA A 135 -3.40 7.31 5.66
CA ALA A 135 -2.38 6.29 5.50
C ALA A 135 -2.69 5.08 6.38
N SER A 136 -2.51 3.90 5.81
CA SER A 136 -2.70 2.61 6.42
C SER A 136 -1.33 1.94 6.58
N GLY A 137 -0.62 2.31 7.66
CA GLY A 137 0.71 1.79 8.01
C GLY A 137 1.81 1.97 6.93
N PRO A 138 3.07 1.56 7.22
CA PRO A 138 4.22 1.64 6.31
C PRO A 138 4.20 0.57 5.21
N GLY A 139 3.04 0.35 4.60
CA GLY A 139 2.86 -0.64 3.54
C GLY A 139 2.96 -2.09 4.01
N TRP A 140 2.63 -2.36 5.27
CA TRP A 140 2.57 -3.72 5.81
C TRP A 140 1.63 -4.58 4.96
N GLN A 141 2.19 -5.62 4.35
CA GLN A 141 1.46 -6.63 3.60
C GLN A 141 1.96 -8.01 3.99
N VAL A 142 1.05 -8.97 3.95
CA VAL A 142 1.34 -10.39 4.16
C VAL A 142 0.85 -11.09 2.91
N ASP A 143 1.72 -11.85 2.25
CA ASP A 143 1.30 -12.85 1.28
C ASP A 143 0.94 -14.13 2.05
N PRO A 144 -0.35 -14.48 2.21
CA PRO A 144 -0.72 -15.66 2.99
C PRO A 144 -0.20 -16.96 2.35
N ALA A 145 -0.01 -16.98 1.03
CA ALA A 145 0.48 -18.17 0.33
C ALA A 145 1.95 -18.47 0.62
N ALA A 146 2.71 -17.48 1.10
CA ALA A 146 4.09 -17.68 1.55
C ALA A 146 4.19 -18.46 2.87
N PHE A 147 3.08 -18.70 3.57
CA PHE A 147 3.08 -19.30 4.91
C PHE A 147 2.23 -20.58 4.97
N ALA A 148 2.80 -21.64 5.56
CA ALA A 148 2.14 -22.94 5.69
C ALA A 148 1.09 -23.02 6.82
N GLY A 149 0.98 -21.99 7.66
CA GLY A 149 0.08 -21.97 8.81
C GLY A 149 -0.51 -20.58 9.04
N SER A 150 -1.74 -20.55 9.55
CA SER A 150 -2.46 -19.32 9.88
C SER A 150 -2.83 -19.27 11.36
N MET A 151 -2.97 -18.06 11.89
CA MET A 151 -3.48 -17.78 13.23
C MET A 151 -4.40 -16.57 13.15
N THR A 152 -5.53 -16.62 13.85
CA THR A 152 -6.43 -15.47 14.02
C THR A 152 -6.26 -14.89 15.42
N VAL A 153 -6.12 -13.57 15.49
CA VAL A 153 -6.06 -12.83 16.75
C VAL A 153 -7.15 -11.77 16.71
N THR A 154 -8.00 -11.76 17.74
CA THR A 154 -9.02 -10.73 17.93
C THR A 154 -8.67 -9.93 19.18
N GLY A 155 -8.71 -8.60 19.08
CA GLY A 155 -8.45 -7.72 20.21
C GLY A 155 -8.97 -6.32 19.94
N THR A 156 -9.04 -5.50 21.00
CA THR A 156 -9.32 -4.08 20.88
C THR A 156 -8.00 -3.31 20.86
N PHE A 157 -7.86 -2.42 19.89
CA PHE A 157 -6.78 -1.45 19.86
C PHE A 157 -7.36 -0.08 20.24
N ALA A 158 -6.62 0.73 20.99
CA ALA A 158 -7.01 2.08 21.36
C ALA A 158 -5.76 2.97 21.46
N LEU A 159 -5.84 4.20 20.95
CA LEU A 159 -4.81 5.22 21.09
C LEU A 159 -5.27 6.19 22.18
N GLU A 160 -4.49 6.29 23.26
CA GLU A 160 -4.82 7.16 24.41
C GLU A 160 -6.23 6.93 24.97
N GLY A 161 -6.73 5.69 24.90
CA GLY A 161 -8.06 5.31 25.37
C GLY A 161 -9.20 5.61 24.40
N GLN A 162 -8.92 6.13 23.20
CA GLN A 162 -9.91 6.30 22.13
C GLN A 162 -9.80 5.17 21.10
N PRO A 163 -10.93 4.71 20.50
CA PRO A 163 -10.89 3.81 19.37
C PRO A 163 -10.02 4.41 18.26
N PRO A 164 -9.21 3.59 17.58
CA PRO A 164 -8.44 4.06 16.46
C PRO A 164 -9.41 4.56 15.39
N GLY A 165 -9.09 5.69 14.77
CA GLY A 165 -9.93 6.28 13.73
C GLY A 165 -10.13 5.33 12.54
N ASN A 166 -11.15 5.61 11.73
CA ASN A 166 -11.45 4.84 10.52
C ASN A 166 -10.19 4.67 9.64
N GLY A 167 -9.91 3.43 9.24
CA GLY A 167 -8.76 3.08 8.39
C GLY A 167 -7.46 2.78 9.15
N ALA A 168 -7.47 2.80 10.48
CA ALA A 168 -6.33 2.33 11.25
C ALA A 168 -6.05 0.84 11.02
N LEU A 169 -4.77 0.47 10.94
CA LEU A 169 -4.33 -0.92 10.83
C LEU A 169 -3.50 -1.32 12.05
N VAL A 170 -3.64 -2.58 12.44
CA VAL A 170 -2.75 -3.28 13.35
C VAL A 170 -2.00 -4.33 12.56
N ALA A 171 -0.68 -4.39 12.73
CA ALA A 171 0.14 -5.48 12.20
C ALA A 171 0.67 -6.37 13.31
N ALA A 172 0.68 -7.67 13.06
CA ALA A 172 1.37 -8.66 13.86
C ALA A 172 2.75 -8.93 13.26
N PHE A 173 3.77 -9.08 14.10
CA PHE A 173 5.15 -9.30 13.69
C PHE A 173 5.74 -10.57 14.32
N ALA A 174 6.63 -11.24 13.57
CA ALA A 174 7.56 -12.23 14.11
C ALA A 174 8.99 -11.73 13.84
N GLY A 175 9.63 -11.17 14.88
CA GLY A 175 10.85 -10.38 14.69
C GLY A 175 10.54 -9.11 13.89
N ASP A 176 11.24 -8.90 12.79
CA ASP A 176 11.03 -7.74 11.89
C ASP A 176 10.06 -8.06 10.72
N GLU A 177 9.58 -9.30 10.61
CA GLU A 177 8.69 -9.74 9.54
C GLU A 177 7.22 -9.53 9.91
N VAL A 178 6.45 -8.89 9.02
CA VAL A 178 5.00 -8.75 9.17
C VAL A 178 4.34 -10.11 8.89
N ARG A 179 3.49 -10.58 9.81
CA ARG A 179 2.80 -11.89 9.75
C ARG A 179 1.28 -11.80 9.80
N GLY A 180 0.74 -10.61 10.05
CA GLY A 180 -0.69 -10.33 9.94
C GLY A 180 -0.90 -8.84 9.82
N VAL A 181 -1.93 -8.42 9.09
CA VAL A 181 -2.40 -7.03 9.05
C VAL A 181 -3.92 -7.06 9.12
N ALA A 182 -4.51 -6.27 10.00
CA ALA A 182 -5.95 -6.19 10.17
C ALA A 182 -6.38 -4.74 10.43
N GLY A 183 -7.55 -4.37 9.92
CA GLY A 183 -8.25 -3.15 10.31
C GLY A 183 -9.30 -3.44 11.41
N PRO A 184 -9.89 -2.40 12.01
CA PRO A 184 -11.07 -2.57 12.84
C PRO A 184 -12.20 -3.23 12.03
N VAL A 185 -12.89 -4.16 12.67
CA VAL A 185 -14.14 -4.75 12.17
C VAL A 185 -15.28 -4.06 12.93
N ASP A 186 -16.22 -3.47 12.18
CA ASP A 186 -17.43 -2.81 12.72
C ASP A 186 -18.41 -3.81 13.35
#